data_AF-A0A1G4XG42-F1
#
_entry.id   AF-A0A1G4XG42-F1
#
_cell.length_a   1.000
_cell.length_b   1.000
_cell.length_c   1.000
_cell.angle_alpha   90.00
_cell.angle_beta   90.00
_cell.angle_gamma   90.00
#
_symmetry.space_group_name_H-M   'P 1'
#
loop_
_entity.id
_entity.type
_entity.pdbx_description
1 polymer ?
#
loop_
_entity_poly.entity_id
_entity_poly.type
_entity_poly.pdbx_seq_one_letter_code
_entity_poly.pdbx_strand_id
1 'polypeptide(L)'
;MRAARVLVVALSGLLGLAGAVLAVVSFLDGDVPLGVLWGFVAVAGAWSVVQEARRGDRAAASAAAAADWPPERVHATVGGVEGEVQQVRALRRADPALGLADAAALVRGLRG
;
A
#
# COMPACT_ATOMS: atom_id res chain seq x y z
N MET A 1 -12.68 -3.24 -8.26
CA MET A 1 -11.34 -2.74 -7.87
C MET A 1 -10.30 -3.85 -7.64
N ARG A 2 -10.61 -4.94 -6.92
CA ARG A 2 -9.64 -6.05 -6.70
C ARG A 2 -9.16 -6.72 -7.99
N ALA A 3 -10.05 -7.00 -8.94
CA ALA A 3 -9.68 -7.60 -10.24
C ALA A 3 -8.69 -6.73 -11.04
N ALA A 4 -8.88 -5.41 -11.06
CA ALA A 4 -7.97 -4.48 -11.73
C ALA A 4 -6.58 -4.46 -11.06
N ARG A 5 -6.51 -4.51 -9.73
CA ARG A 5 -5.24 -4.63 -9.00
C ARG A 5 -4.50 -5.92 -9.32
N VAL A 6 -5.19 -7.05 -9.30
CA VAL A 6 -4.60 -8.36 -9.64
C VAL A 6 -4.06 -8.35 -11.07
N LEU A 7 -4.82 -7.78 -12.01
CA LEU A 7 -4.40 -7.64 -13.40
C LEU A 7 -3.14 -6.77 -13.53
N VAL A 8 -3.08 -5.63 -12.82
CA VAL A 8 -1.91 -4.73 -12.83
C VAL A 8 -0.68 -5.42 -12.23
N VAL A 9 -0.82 -6.17 -11.14
CA VAL A 9 0.29 -6.92 -10.53
C VAL A 9 0.77 -8.03 -11.46
N ALA A 10 -0.16 -8.79 -12.07
CA ALA A 10 0.17 -9.85 -13.01
C ALA A 10 0.88 -9.31 -14.25
N LEU A 11 0.37 -8.22 -14.84
CA LEU A 11 1.01 -7.52 -15.96
C LEU A 11 2.38 -6.99 -15.60
N SER A 12 2.54 -6.36 -14.42
CA SER A 12 3.83 -5.84 -13.95
C SER A 12 4.84 -6.97 -13.74
N GLY A 13 4.40 -8.11 -13.20
CA GLY A 13 5.22 -9.31 -13.04
C GLY A 13 5.65 -9.91 -14.38
N LEU A 14 4.71 -10.03 -15.33
CA LEU A 14 5.01 -10.50 -16.69
C LEU A 14 5.97 -9.58 -17.42
N LEU A 15 5.78 -8.25 -17.33
CA LEU A 15 6.70 -7.28 -17.89
C LEU A 15 8.08 -7.38 -17.26
N GLY A 16 8.14 -7.58 -15.93
CA GLY A 16 9.39 -7.74 -15.21
C GLY A 16 10.17 -8.98 -15.67
N LEU A 17 9.47 -10.10 -15.84
CA LEU A 17 10.03 -11.36 -16.33
C LEU A 17 10.52 -11.24 -17.78
N ALA A 18 9.71 -10.67 -18.66
CA ALA A 18 10.08 -10.43 -20.05
C ALA A 18 11.30 -9.50 -20.16
N GLY A 19 11.33 -8.42 -19.36
CA GLY A 19 12.49 -7.54 -19.25
C GLY A 19 13.75 -8.26 -18.77
N ALA A 20 13.65 -9.17 -17.80
CA ALA A 20 14.80 -9.94 -17.34
C ALA A 20 15.37 -10.85 -18.44
N VAL A 21 14.49 -11.55 -19.18
CA VAL A 21 14.90 -12.40 -20.30
C VAL A 21 15.56 -11.57 -21.40
N LEU A 22 14.96 -10.45 -21.79
CA LEU A 22 15.50 -9.57 -22.83
C LEU A 22 16.83 -8.95 -22.40
N ALA A 23 16.99 -8.60 -21.12
CA ALA A 23 18.26 -8.10 -20.60
C ALA A 23 19.38 -9.13 -20.76
N VAL A 24 19.12 -10.38 -20.36
CA VAL A 24 20.09 -11.49 -20.49
C VAL A 24 20.47 -11.71 -21.95
N VAL A 25 19.48 -11.76 -22.86
CA VAL A 25 19.73 -11.93 -24.29
C VAL A 25 20.59 -10.78 -24.83
N SER A 26 20.25 -9.52 -24.53
CA SER A 26 21.03 -8.36 -24.98
C SER A 26 22.46 -8.36 -24.44
N PHE A 27 22.70 -8.79 -23.20
CA PHE A 27 24.05 -8.94 -22.67
C PHE A 27 24.84 -10.05 -23.37
N LEU A 28 24.19 -11.16 -23.73
CA LEU A 28 24.82 -12.25 -24.48
C LEU A 28 25.18 -11.84 -25.91
N ASP A 29 24.36 -10.99 -26.53
CA ASP A 29 24.61 -10.41 -27.86
C ASP A 29 25.62 -9.25 -27.84
N GLY A 30 26.12 -8.86 -26.65
CA GLY A 30 27.08 -7.77 -26.48
C GLY A 30 26.46 -6.36 -26.52
N ASP A 31 25.13 -6.25 -26.66
CA ASP A 31 24.40 -4.99 -26.60
C ASP A 31 24.10 -4.60 -25.15
N VAL A 32 25.15 -4.16 -24.47
CA VAL A 32 25.13 -3.71 -23.07
C VAL A 32 24.10 -2.61 -22.80
N PRO A 33 23.98 -1.51 -23.59
CA PRO A 33 23.01 -0.46 -23.29
C PRO A 33 21.56 -0.94 -23.38
N LEU A 34 21.24 -1.81 -24.35
CA LEU A 34 19.92 -2.41 -24.45
C LEU A 34 19.65 -3.37 -23.28
N GLY A 35 20.66 -4.16 -22.87
CA GLY A 35 20.59 -5.03 -21.70
C GLY A 35 20.31 -4.27 -20.40
N VAL A 36 20.94 -3.12 -20.21
CA VAL A 36 20.69 -2.24 -19.04
C VAL A 36 19.27 -1.69 -19.06
N LEU A 37 18.75 -1.27 -20.21
CA LEU A 37 17.38 -0.78 -20.35
C LEU A 37 16.36 -1.85 -19.92
N TRP A 38 16.51 -3.07 -20.44
CA TRP A 38 15.63 -4.18 -20.09
C TRP A 38 15.79 -4.62 -18.64
N GLY A 39 17.00 -4.54 -18.09
CA GLY A 39 17.25 -4.76 -16.66
C GLY A 39 16.51 -3.76 -15.79
N PHE A 40 16.46 -2.48 -16.19
CA PHE A 40 15.69 -1.47 -15.47
C PHE A 40 14.18 -1.77 -15.50
N VAL A 41 13.65 -2.20 -16.66
CA VAL A 41 12.25 -2.65 -16.78
C VAL A 41 11.97 -3.84 -15.85
N ALA A 42 12.90 -4.80 -15.77
CA ALA A 42 12.79 -5.95 -14.87
C ALA A 42 12.68 -5.52 -13.39
N VAL A 43 13.58 -4.64 -12.96
CA VAL A 43 13.61 -4.12 -11.58
C VAL A 43 12.37 -3.29 -11.27
N ALA A 44 11.92 -2.44 -12.20
CA ALA A 44 10.71 -1.64 -12.04
C ALA A 44 9.46 -2.52 -11.91
N GLY A 45 9.36 -3.58 -12.71
CA GLY A 45 8.28 -4.56 -12.63
C GLY A 45 8.26 -5.27 -11.26
N ALA A 46 9.41 -5.78 -10.81
CA ALA A 46 9.53 -6.43 -9.51
C ALA A 46 9.20 -5.48 -8.35
N TRP A 47 9.70 -4.24 -8.40
CA TRP A 47 9.42 -3.22 -7.39
C TRP A 47 7.94 -2.86 -7.30
N SER A 48 7.26 -2.75 -8.44
CA SER A 48 5.81 -2.51 -8.51
C SER A 48 5.02 -3.60 -7.78
N VAL A 49 5.36 -4.88 -8.02
CA VAL A 49 4.72 -6.02 -7.34
C VAL A 49 4.93 -5.96 -5.82
N VAL A 50 6.17 -5.70 -5.38
CA VAL A 50 6.51 -5.60 -3.95
C VAL A 50 5.74 -4.46 -3.28
N GLN A 51 5.62 -3.31 -3.94
CA GLN A 51 4.87 -2.17 -3.39
C GLN A 51 3.39 -2.48 -3.25
N GLU A 52 2.80 -3.21 -4.20
CA GLU A 52 1.38 -3.57 -4.11
C GLU A 52 1.12 -4.61 -3.01
N ALA A 53 2.01 -5.59 -2.84
CA ALA A 53 1.97 -6.52 -1.70
C ALA A 53 2.03 -5.76 -0.36
N ARG A 54 3.01 -4.85 -0.22
CA ARG A 54 3.16 -4.00 0.98
C ARG A 54 1.94 -3.10 1.23
N ARG A 55 1.26 -2.63 0.18
CA ARG A 55 0.02 -1.86 0.32
C ARG A 55 -1.12 -2.73 0.84
N GLY A 56 -1.20 -3.99 0.39
CA GLY A 56 -2.13 -4.98 0.92
C GLY A 56 -1.91 -5.23 2.40
N ASP A 57 -0.67 -5.49 2.79
CA ASP A 57 -0.31 -5.76 4.19
C ASP A 57 -0.61 -4.58 5.10
N ARG A 58 -0.28 -3.35 4.67
CA ARG A 58 -0.62 -2.13 5.43
C ARG A 58 -2.13 -1.93 5.57
N ALA A 59 -2.91 -2.23 4.52
CA ALA A 59 -4.36 -2.14 4.60
C ALA A 59 -4.94 -3.19 5.54
N ALA A 60 -4.42 -4.41 5.52
CA ALA A 60 -4.83 -5.48 6.44
C ALA A 60 -4.45 -5.14 7.89
N ALA A 61 -3.23 -4.63 8.12
CA ALA A 61 -2.78 -4.19 9.43
C ALA A 61 -3.63 -3.02 9.97
N SER A 62 -3.98 -2.06 9.11
CA SER A 62 -4.85 -0.94 9.47
C SER A 62 -6.26 -1.40 9.81
N ALA A 63 -6.82 -2.35 9.05
CA ALA A 63 -8.14 -2.91 9.33
C ALA A 63 -8.15 -3.73 10.63
N ALA A 64 -7.09 -4.49 10.91
CA ALA A 64 -6.93 -5.21 12.17
C ALA A 64 -6.83 -4.23 13.35
N ALA A 65 -5.99 -3.19 13.23
CA ALA A 65 -5.89 -2.14 14.22
C ALA A 65 -7.26 -1.48 14.44
N ALA A 66 -7.99 -1.11 13.39
CA ALA A 66 -9.31 -0.52 13.52
C ALA A 66 -10.34 -1.41 14.24
N ALA A 67 -10.24 -2.74 14.11
CA ALA A 67 -11.08 -3.69 14.83
C ALA A 67 -10.81 -3.72 16.35
N ASP A 68 -9.58 -3.39 16.76
CA ASP A 68 -9.17 -3.31 18.18
C ASP A 68 -9.58 -1.98 18.85
N TRP A 69 -10.31 -1.11 18.15
CA TRP A 69 -10.78 0.18 18.64
C TRP A 69 -12.29 0.18 18.87
N PRO A 70 -12.75 -0.22 20.07
CA PRO A 70 -14.16 -0.17 20.41
C PRO A 70 -14.65 1.28 20.60
N PRO A 71 -15.95 1.58 20.43
CA PRO A 71 -16.49 2.94 20.43
C PRO A 71 -16.15 3.74 21.68
N GLU A 72 -16.12 3.09 22.85
CA GLU A 72 -15.81 3.72 24.14
C GLU A 72 -14.37 4.23 24.16
N ARG A 73 -13.43 3.46 23.59
CA ARG A 73 -12.01 3.83 23.50
C ARG A 73 -11.80 4.97 22.51
N VAL A 74 -12.52 4.95 21.38
CA VAL A 74 -12.50 6.05 20.41
C VAL A 74 -13.02 7.31 21.10
N HIS A 75 -14.16 7.25 21.78
CA HIS A 75 -14.76 8.39 22.49
C HIS A 75 -13.86 8.92 23.61
N ALA A 76 -13.22 8.05 24.40
CA ALA A 76 -12.26 8.45 25.41
C ALA A 76 -11.03 9.19 24.83
N THR A 77 -10.62 8.82 23.62
CA THR A 77 -9.45 9.41 22.95
C THR A 77 -9.76 10.74 22.28
N VAL A 78 -10.98 10.89 21.72
CA VAL A 78 -11.36 12.06 20.90
C VAL A 78 -12.39 12.98 21.56
N GLY A 79 -12.98 12.59 22.69
CA GLY A 79 -14.12 13.28 23.31
C GLY A 79 -13.84 14.71 23.76
N GLY A 80 -12.57 15.07 24.01
CA GLY A 80 -12.13 16.43 24.31
C GLY A 80 -11.53 17.20 23.12
N VAL A 81 -11.52 16.61 21.92
CA VAL A 81 -10.87 17.19 20.74
C VAL A 81 -11.94 17.70 19.77
N GLU A 82 -11.93 19.00 19.51
CA GLU A 82 -12.83 19.60 18.52
C GLU A 82 -12.28 19.49 17.10
N GLY A 83 -13.19 19.16 16.18
CA GLY A 83 -12.92 19.09 14.75
C GLY A 83 -12.45 17.71 14.28
N GLU A 84 -13.07 17.22 13.21
CA GLU A 84 -12.85 15.87 12.67
C GLU A 84 -11.38 15.59 12.33
N VAL A 85 -10.70 16.55 11.70
CA VAL A 85 -9.28 16.40 11.35
C VAL A 85 -8.41 16.23 12.59
N GLN A 86 -8.72 16.95 13.67
CA GLN A 86 -7.97 16.84 14.92
C GLN A 86 -8.29 15.53 15.64
N GLN A 87 -9.56 15.09 15.64
CA GLN A 87 -9.99 13.80 16.19
C GLN A 87 -9.29 12.63 15.47
N VAL A 88 -9.26 12.64 14.12
CA VAL A 88 -8.53 11.64 13.32
C VAL A 88 -7.04 11.67 13.62
N ARG A 89 -6.45 12.86 13.75
CA ARG A 89 -5.03 13.01 14.10
C ARG A 89 -4.72 12.49 15.50
N ALA A 90 -5.63 12.70 16.47
CA ALA A 90 -5.50 12.17 17.82
C ALA A 90 -5.52 10.63 17.81
N LEU A 91 -6.46 10.02 17.09
CA LEU A 91 -6.54 8.57 16.93
C LEU A 91 -5.25 7.99 16.34
N ARG A 92 -4.74 8.58 15.26
CA ARG A 92 -3.50 8.13 14.60
C ARG A 92 -2.23 8.37 15.41
N ARG A 93 -2.26 9.29 16.38
CA ARG A 93 -1.17 9.45 17.35
C ARG A 93 -1.21 8.38 18.44
N ALA A 94 -2.41 8.00 18.86
CA ALA A 94 -2.61 6.93 19.83
C ALA A 94 -2.28 5.56 19.22
N ASP A 95 -2.55 5.37 17.93
CA ASP A 95 -2.20 4.16 17.19
C ASP A 95 -1.68 4.49 15.78
N PRO A 96 -0.36 4.45 15.56
CA PRO A 96 0.25 4.71 14.26
C PRO A 96 -0.08 3.67 13.18
N ALA A 97 -0.55 2.47 13.55
CA ALA A 97 -0.91 1.43 12.60
C ALA A 97 -2.24 1.73 11.89
N LEU A 98 -3.07 2.61 12.48
CA LEU A 98 -4.29 3.10 11.87
C LEU A 98 -4.02 4.00 10.66
N GLY A 99 -4.50 3.53 9.52
CA GLY A 99 -4.60 4.28 8.28
C GLY A 99 -5.57 5.45 8.40
N LEU A 100 -5.36 6.47 7.56
CA LEU A 100 -6.17 7.69 7.57
C LEU A 100 -7.67 7.41 7.35
N ALA A 101 -7.98 6.55 6.38
CA ALA A 101 -9.36 6.24 6.03
C ALA A 101 -10.10 5.52 7.16
N ASP A 102 -9.43 4.56 7.81
CA ASP A 102 -10.01 3.77 8.89
C ASP A 102 -10.18 4.62 10.17
N ALA A 103 -9.18 5.44 10.52
CA ALA A 103 -9.30 6.40 11.62
C ALA A 103 -10.45 7.41 11.38
N ALA A 104 -10.63 7.89 10.15
CA ALA A 104 -11.75 8.74 9.78
C ALA A 104 -13.10 8.01 9.80
N ALA A 105 -13.13 6.71 9.50
CA ALA A 105 -14.34 5.90 9.61
C ALA A 105 -14.76 5.72 11.07
N LEU A 106 -13.81 5.43 11.97
CA LEU A 106 -14.06 5.31 13.42
C LEU A 106 -14.62 6.61 14.02
N VAL A 107 -14.02 7.76 13.68
CA VAL A 107 -14.49 9.07 14.16
C VAL A 107 -15.90 9.40 13.64
N ARG A 108 -16.20 9.10 12.37
CA ARG A 108 -17.55 9.31 11.82
C ARG A 108 -18.58 8.34 12.40
N GLY A 109 -18.17 7.11 12.71
CA GLY A 109 -19.01 6.10 13.36
C GLY A 109 -19.51 6.50 14.74
N LEU A 110 -18.84 7.43 15.44
CA LEU A 110 -19.32 7.98 16.71
C LEU A 110 -20.47 9.01 16.58
N ARG A 111 -20.73 9.51 15.36
CA ARG A 111 -21.77 10.54 15.12
C ARG A 111 -23.09 9.95 14.60
N GLY A 112 -23.11 8.66 14.27
CA GLY A 112 -24.31 7.92 13.84
C GLY A 112 -24.84 7.07 14.98
#